data_AF-A0A4R7EMA3-F1
#
_entry.id   AF-A0A4R7EMA3-F1
#
_cell.length_a   1.000
_cell.length_b   1.000
_cell.length_c   1.000
_cell.angle_alpha   90.00
_cell.angle_beta   90.00
_cell.angle_gamma   90.00
#
_symmetry.space_group_name_H-M   'P 1'
#
loop_
_entity.id
_entity.type
_entity.pdbx_description
1 polymer ?
#
loop_
_entity_poly.entity_id
_entity_poly.type
_entity_poly.pdbx_seq_one_letter_code
_entity_poly.pdbx_strand_id
1 'polypeptide(L)'
;MLEELQSIVVIIASITLFVYGLQSFSKEIEHLGTERLSKWIKKVTALPLGGFLLEGIFTSIIQSSTLVSSLTVSLVNTGVITFRDSILILLGTNVGTTSTAWIVFLESLFIDLSLLF
;
A
#
# COMPACT_ATOMS: atom_id res chain seq x y z
N MET A 1 -16.23 -0.72 32.04
CA MET A 1 -14.85 -0.87 32.56
C MET A 1 -14.14 -2.11 32.04
N LEU A 2 -14.68 -3.33 32.22
CA LEU A 2 -14.05 -4.55 31.65
C LEU A 2 -14.09 -4.61 30.11
N GLU A 3 -15.21 -4.20 29.50
CA GLU A 3 -15.38 -4.07 28.04
C GLU A 3 -14.37 -3.08 27.41
N GLU A 4 -14.13 -1.95 28.09
CA GLU A 4 -13.19 -0.92 27.63
C GLU A 4 -11.73 -1.42 27.72
N LEU A 5 -11.39 -2.12 28.81
CA LEU A 5 -10.08 -2.73 28.98
C LEU A 5 -9.82 -3.79 27.89
N GLN A 6 -10.83 -4.62 27.58
CA GLN A 6 -10.73 -5.62 26.52
C GLN A 6 -10.49 -4.97 25.15
N SER A 7 -11.20 -3.87 24.85
CA SER A 7 -11.03 -3.13 23.59
C SER A 7 -9.61 -2.56 23.45
N ILE A 8 -9.06 -1.98 24.52
CA ILE A 8 -7.68 -1.45 24.53
C ILE A 8 -6.65 -2.56 24.30
N VAL A 9 -6.81 -3.71 24.97
CA VAL A 9 -5.91 -4.86 24.81
C VAL A 9 -5.94 -5.39 23.38
N VAL A 10 -7.13 -5.50 22.77
CA VAL A 10 -7.27 -5.94 21.37
C VAL A 10 -6.58 -4.97 20.41
N ILE A 11 -6.77 -3.65 20.57
CA ILE A 11 -6.13 -2.66 19.72
C ILE A 11 -4.60 -2.77 19.79
N ILE A 12 -4.04 -2.85 21.00
CA ILE A 12 -2.59 -2.98 21.20
C ILE A 12 -2.07 -4.29 20.59
N ALA A 13 -2.79 -5.39 20.77
CA ALA A 13 -2.44 -6.68 20.18
C ALA A 13 -2.46 -6.63 18.65
N SER A 14 -3.50 -6.04 18.03
CA SER A 14 -3.61 -5.89 16.59
C SER A 14 -2.50 -5.03 15.99
N ILE A 15 -2.16 -3.91 16.63
CA ILE A 15 -1.05 -3.04 16.19
C ILE A 15 0.28 -3.79 16.29
N THR A 16 0.51 -4.49 17.40
CA THR A 16 1.75 -5.24 17.63
C THR A 16 1.91 -6.35 16.57
N LEU A 17 0.85 -7.12 16.33
CA LEU A 17 0.84 -8.22 15.37
C LEU A 17 0.99 -7.70 13.94
N PHE A 18 0.39 -6.55 13.61
CA PHE A 18 0.55 -5.87 12.33
C PHE A 18 2.01 -5.43 12.09
N VAL A 19 2.62 -4.74 13.06
CA VAL A 19 4.01 -4.28 12.97
C VAL A 19 4.97 -5.47 12.88
N TYR A 20 4.72 -6.53 13.65
CA TYR A 20 5.50 -7.76 13.58
C TYR A 20 5.39 -8.44 12.20
N GLY A 21 4.17 -8.56 11.66
CA GLY A 21 3.93 -9.09 10.32
C GLY A 21 4.65 -8.29 9.25
N LEU A 22 4.65 -6.96 9.35
CA LEU A 22 5.38 -6.09 8.44
C LEU A 22 6.90 -6.30 8.51
N GLN A 23 7.46 -6.43 9.71
CA GLN A 23 8.90 -6.69 9.90
C GLN A 23 9.28 -8.06 9.33
N SER A 24 8.47 -9.09 9.55
CA SER A 24 8.70 -10.43 9.01
C SER A 24 8.59 -10.40 7.48
N PHE A 25 7.57 -9.74 6.92
CA PHE A 25 7.41 -9.58 5.47
C PHE A 25 8.61 -8.86 4.84
N SER A 26 9.15 -7.83 5.49
CA SER A 26 10.34 -7.13 5.01
C SER A 26 11.57 -8.02 4.98
N LYS A 27 11.79 -8.77 6.07
CA LYS A 27 12.91 -9.75 6.15
C LYS A 27 12.76 -10.83 5.10
N GLU A 28 11.54 -11.32 4.87
CA GLU A 28 11.27 -12.29 3.82
C GLU A 28 11.45 -11.69 2.43
N ILE A 29 11.06 -10.44 2.17
CA ILE A 29 11.33 -9.76 0.89
C ILE A 29 12.84 -9.55 0.68
N GLU A 30 13.57 -9.27 1.75
CA GLU A 30 15.03 -9.17 1.74
C GLU A 30 15.68 -10.53 1.47
N HIS A 31 15.17 -11.61 2.08
CA HIS A 31 15.71 -12.97 1.98
C HIS A 31 15.29 -13.69 0.69
N LEU A 32 14.04 -13.53 0.26
CA LEU A 32 13.49 -13.92 -1.05
C LEU A 32 13.91 -12.96 -2.16
N GLY A 33 14.63 -11.89 -1.80
CA GLY A 33 15.20 -10.84 -2.63
C GLY A 33 16.25 -11.38 -3.60
N THR A 34 15.83 -12.26 -4.49
CA THR A 34 16.46 -12.46 -5.78
C THR A 34 16.75 -11.10 -6.38
N GLU A 35 17.96 -10.90 -6.92
CA GLU A 35 18.38 -9.63 -7.54
C GLU A 35 17.34 -9.03 -8.49
N ARG A 36 16.46 -9.86 -9.06
CA ARG A 36 15.38 -9.48 -9.97
C ARG A 36 14.36 -8.54 -9.34
N LEU A 37 13.87 -8.80 -8.12
CA LEU A 37 12.83 -7.97 -7.50
C LEU A 37 13.39 -6.59 -7.14
N SER A 38 14.59 -6.56 -6.54
CA SER A 38 15.30 -5.31 -6.22
C SER A 38 15.62 -4.51 -7.49
N LYS A 39 16.07 -5.16 -8.57
CA LYS A 39 16.30 -4.50 -9.87
C LYS A 39 15.02 -3.93 -10.48
N TRP A 40 13.89 -4.63 -10.36
CA TRP A 40 12.62 -4.18 -10.91
C TRP A 40 12.09 -2.96 -10.16
N ILE A 41 12.10 -3.01 -8.82
CA ILE A 41 11.72 -1.89 -7.96
C ILE A 41 12.61 -0.68 -8.26
N LYS A 42 13.94 -0.85 -8.26
CA LYS A 42 14.89 0.22 -8.59
C LYS A 42 14.68 0.81 -9.98
N LYS A 43 14.34 -0.01 -10.98
CA LYS A 43 14.09 0.46 -12.35
C LYS A 43 12.82 1.31 -12.43
N VAL A 44 11.77 0.95 -11.69
CA VAL A 44 10.53 1.71 -11.65
C VAL A 44 10.68 2.98 -10.83
N THR A 45 11.39 2.94 -9.70
CA THR A 45 11.64 4.12 -8.86
C THR A 45 12.70 5.06 -9.41
N ALA A 46 13.52 4.63 -10.38
CA ALA A 46 14.48 5.50 -11.08
C ALA A 46 13.81 6.61 -11.90
N LEU A 47 12.53 6.47 -12.27
CA LEU A 47 11.76 7.56 -12.84
C LEU A 47 11.18 8.43 -11.72
N PRO A 48 11.27 9.77 -11.81
CA PRO A 48 10.73 10.68 -10.79
C PRO A 48 9.25 10.45 -10.48
N LEU A 49 8.47 10.08 -11.50
CA LEU A 49 7.03 9.77 -11.39
C LEU A 49 6.76 8.27 -11.28
N GLY A 50 7.75 7.41 -11.48
CA GLY A 50 7.55 5.96 -11.48
C GLY A 50 7.18 5.43 -10.10
N GLY A 51 7.78 5.97 -9.04
CA GLY A 51 7.38 5.68 -7.67
C GLY A 51 5.93 6.08 -7.37
N PHE A 52 5.54 7.28 -7.78
CA PHE A 52 4.18 7.80 -7.61
C PHE A 52 3.13 6.92 -8.31
N LEU A 53 3.39 6.52 -9.56
CA LEU A 53 2.49 5.65 -10.31
C LEU A 53 2.45 4.23 -9.73
N LEU A 54 3.60 3.70 -9.29
CA LEU A 54 3.68 2.40 -8.64
C LEU A 54 2.77 2.36 -7.41
N GLU A 55 2.87 3.35 -6.52
CA GLU A 55 2.04 3.39 -5.32
C GLU A 55 0.56 3.61 -5.67
N GLY A 56 0.23 4.49 -6.62
CA GLY A 56 -1.15 4.69 -7.06
C GLY A 56 -1.81 3.40 -7.57
N ILE A 57 -1.08 2.60 -8.36
CA ILE A 57 -1.57 1.30 -8.84
C ILE A 57 -1.70 0.30 -7.69
N PHE A 58 -0.68 0.18 -6.84
CA PHE A 58 -0.71 -0.74 -5.70
C PHE A 58 -1.84 -0.42 -4.73
N THR A 59 -2.04 0.86 -4.40
CA THR A 59 -3.14 1.32 -3.56
C THR A 59 -4.49 1.12 -4.23
N SER A 60 -4.60 1.29 -5.56
CA SER A 60 -5.85 1.00 -6.26
C SER A 60 -6.22 -0.48 -6.22
N ILE A 61 -5.23 -1.39 -6.24
CA ILE A 61 -5.45 -2.84 -6.20
C ILE A 61 -5.74 -3.31 -4.77
N ILE A 62 -4.92 -2.88 -3.81
CA ILE A 62 -5.00 -3.30 -2.41
C ILE A 62 -6.10 -2.52 -1.65
N GLN A 63 -6.50 -1.35 -2.14
CA GLN A 63 -7.51 -0.44 -1.57
C GLN A 63 -7.24 0.03 -0.14
N SER A 64 -6.07 -0.30 0.43
CA SER A 64 -5.66 0.09 1.76
C SER A 64 -4.37 0.89 1.68
N SER A 65 -4.50 2.20 1.81
CA SER A 65 -3.37 3.13 1.85
C SER A 65 -2.42 2.82 3.02
N THR A 66 -2.93 2.46 4.20
CA THR A 66 -2.11 2.11 5.36
C THR A 66 -1.23 0.89 5.13
N LEU A 67 -1.75 -0.17 4.49
CA LEU A 67 -0.96 -1.37 4.18
C LEU A 67 0.17 -1.05 3.20
N VAL A 68 -0.15 -0.31 2.13
CA VAL A 68 0.81 0.04 1.08
C VAL A 68 1.89 0.99 1.61
N SER A 69 1.53 2.03 2.37
CA SER A 69 2.51 2.95 2.95
C SER A 69 3.41 2.26 3.98
N SER A 70 2.86 1.34 4.78
CA SER A 70 3.63 0.54 5.74
C SER A 70 4.65 -0.35 5.03
N LEU A 71 4.25 -0.97 3.91
CA LEU A 71 5.17 -1.71 3.04
C LEU A 71 6.29 -0.82 2.48
N THR A 72 5.96 0.38 2.00
CA THR A 72 6.96 1.36 1.52
C THR A 72 7.99 1.67 2.62
N VAL A 73 7.56 1.93 3.86
CA VAL A 73 8.47 2.14 5.01
C VAL A 73 9.37 0.92 5.24
N SER A 74 8.81 -0.28 5.10
CA SER A 74 9.56 -1.54 5.22
C SER A 74 10.67 -1.66 4.16
N LEU A 75 10.38 -1.28 2.90
CA LEU A 75 11.34 -1.28 1.80
C LEU A 75 12.46 -0.23 1.97
N VAL A 76 12.16 0.89 2.66
CA VAL A 76 13.19 1.86 3.06
C VAL A 76 14.11 1.25 4.12
N ASN A 77 13.54 0.60 5.13
CA ASN A 77 14.30 0.02 6.23
C ASN A 77 15.25 -1.11 5.78
N THR A 78 14.88 -1.86 4.75
CA THR A 78 15.74 -2.89 4.12
C THR A 78 16.74 -2.32 3.10
N GLY A 79 16.71 -1.01 2.85
CA GLY A 79 17.60 -0.34 1.90
C GLY A 79 17.31 -0.64 0.42
N VAL A 80 16.17 -1.27 0.11
CA VAL A 80 15.75 -1.55 -1.28
C VAL A 80 15.44 -0.26 -2.03
N ILE A 81 14.80 0.68 -1.35
CA ILE A 81 14.50 2.04 -1.83
C ILE A 81 15.10 3.08 -0.89
N THR A 82 15.44 4.25 -1.42
CA THR A 82 15.94 5.34 -0.58
C THR A 82 14.79 6.08 0.11
N PHE A 83 15.07 6.72 1.26
CA PHE A 83 14.09 7.59 1.91
C PHE A 83 13.60 8.73 1.01
N ARG A 84 14.45 9.21 0.10
CA ARG A 84 14.06 10.25 -0.87
C ARG A 84 13.04 9.72 -1.87
N ASP A 85 13.24 8.49 -2.35
CA ASP A 85 12.32 7.85 -3.30
C ASP A 85 10.99 7.50 -2.63
N SER A 86 11.00 7.10 -1.35
CA SER A 86 9.78 6.78 -0.62
C SER A 86 8.81 7.95 -0.52
N ILE A 87 9.29 9.20 -0.52
CA ILE A 87 8.40 10.38 -0.52
C ILE A 87 7.60 10.44 -1.82
N LEU A 88 8.24 10.19 -2.96
CA LEU A 88 7.55 10.19 -4.27
C LEU A 88 6.59 9.01 -4.41
N ILE A 89 6.96 7.84 -3.85
CA ILE A 89 6.10 6.67 -3.80
C ILE A 89 4.86 7.00 -2.93
N LEU A 90 5.06 7.52 -1.71
CA LEU A 90 3.98 7.88 -0.77
C LEU A 90 3.05 9.00 -1.24
N LEU A 91 3.44 9.81 -2.22
CA LEU A 91 2.52 10.78 -2.81
C LEU A 91 1.46 10.10 -3.71
N GLY A 92 1.73 8.89 -4.20
CA GLY A 92 0.85 8.15 -5.09
C GLY A 92 -0.37 7.51 -4.42
N THR A 93 -0.33 7.27 -3.11
CA THR A 93 -1.44 6.64 -2.37
C THR A 93 -2.75 7.41 -2.53
N ASN A 94 -2.68 8.74 -2.50
CA ASN A 94 -3.85 9.60 -2.65
C ASN A 94 -4.49 9.52 -4.03
N VAL A 95 -3.73 9.19 -5.08
CA VAL A 95 -4.31 8.93 -6.40
C VAL A 95 -4.94 7.55 -6.43
N GLY A 96 -4.28 6.54 -5.87
CA GLY A 96 -4.82 5.18 -5.84
C GLY A 96 -6.15 5.06 -5.09
N THR A 97 -6.36 5.83 -4.01
CA THR A 97 -7.65 5.84 -3.29
C THR A 97 -8.78 6.50 -4.08
N THR A 98 -8.49 7.33 -5.08
CA THR A 98 -9.53 7.89 -5.97
C THR A 98 -10.08 6.86 -6.96
N SER A 99 -9.34 5.80 -7.27
CA SER A 99 -9.79 4.76 -8.21
C SER A 99 -11.08 4.08 -7.77
N THR A 100 -11.29 3.90 -6.46
CA THR A 100 -12.53 3.30 -5.93
C THR A 100 -13.75 4.15 -6.30
N ALA A 101 -13.64 5.49 -6.21
CA ALA A 101 -14.73 6.39 -6.59
C ALA A 101 -15.07 6.30 -8.09
N TRP A 102 -14.05 6.14 -8.94
CA TRP A 102 -14.24 5.92 -10.38
C TRP A 102 -14.90 4.58 -10.69
N ILE A 103 -14.51 3.50 -9.98
CA ILE A 103 -15.14 2.18 -10.14
C ILE A 103 -16.62 2.26 -9.79
N VAL A 104 -16.97 2.88 -8.66
CA VAL A 104 -18.36 3.07 -8.23
C VAL A 104 -19.14 3.95 -9.21
N PHE A 105 -18.53 5.02 -9.71
CA PHE A 105 -19.15 5.89 -10.72
C PHE A 105 -19.47 5.12 -12.02
N LEU A 106 -18.54 4.32 -12.51
CA LEU A 106 -18.75 3.51 -13.70
C LEU A 106 -19.87 2.49 -13.50
N GLU A 107 -19.89 1.79 -12.36
CA GLU A 107 -20.96 0.86 -12.00
C GLU A 107 -22.34 1.54 -11.97
N SER A 108 -22.43 2.73 -11.35
CA SER A 108 -23.65 3.54 -11.32
C SER A 108 -24.14 3.93 -12.72
N LEU A 109 -23.22 4.30 -13.61
CA LEU A 109 -23.54 4.68 -14.99
C LEU A 109 -24.10 3.48 -15.79
N PHE A 110 -23.55 2.28 -15.59
CA PHE A 110 -24.06 1.07 -16.25
C PHE A 110 -25.46 0.69 -15.75
N ILE A 111 -25.75 0.89 -14.46
CA ILE A 111 -27.07 0.65 -13.88
C ILE A 111 -28.11 1.61 -14.48
N ASP A 112 -27.83 2.92 -14.52
CA ASP A 112 -28.74 3.91 -15.12
C ASP A 112 -29.01 3.64 -16.60
N LEU A 113 -27.98 3.23 -17.36
CA LEU A 113 -28.14 2.86 -18.77
C LEU A 113 -29.04 1.63 -18.94
N SER A 114 -28.95 0.65 -18.03
CA SER A 114 -29.77 -0.57 -18.05
C SER A 114 -31.24 -0.34 -17.68
N LEU A 115 -31.56 0.75 -16.99
CA LEU A 115 -32.94 1.14 -16.65
C LEU A 115 -33.64 1.94 -17.76
N LEU A 116 -32.87 2.38 -18.78
CA LEU A 116 -33.33 3.22 -19.88
C LEU A 116 -33.79 2.41 -21.11
N PHE A 117 -33.52 1.10 -21.14
CA PHE A 117 -33.91 0.15 -22.18
C PHE A 117 -34.61 -1.07 -21.59
#